data_AF-A0A7K4SBD7-F1
#
_entry.id   AF-A0A7K4SBD7-F1
#
_cell.length_a   1.000
_cell.length_b   1.000
_cell.length_c   1.000
_cell.angle_alpha   90.00
_cell.angle_beta   90.00
_cell.angle_gamma   90.00
#
_symmetry.space_group_name_H-M   'P 1'
#
loop_
_entity.id
_entity.type
_entity.pdbx_description
1 polymer ?
#
loop_
_entity_poly.entity_id
_entity_poly.type
_entity_poly.pdbx_seq_one_letter_code
_entity_poly.pdbx_strand_id
1 'polypeptide(L)'
;GRVKMSDEHILVRAVQLGENFCLYFEGLECDAFCKEKVLHRVLRNVKSQLLVVRPDLDVAAFEDVTDQEMKSGTGMHFSIHYYKTTTPSAGMPVAFSIQIQDKSYYMCCEKEHGKTIVRFREGEVPEEIPDESNVIFFKKTFTSFSSRAFKFEYSLEQGMFLAFEDEGYLRKLILKKLSREDEVDETMEISL
;
A
#
# COMPACT_ATOMS: atom_id res chain seq x y z
N GLY A 1 -33.46 21.80 -24.52
CA GLY A 1 -33.26 22.63 -23.32
C GLY A 1 -31.78 22.75 -23.05
N ARG A 2 -31.27 23.94 -22.73
CA ARG A 2 -29.86 24.16 -22.35
C ARG A 2 -29.66 23.72 -20.90
N VAL A 3 -28.69 22.84 -20.65
CA VAL A 3 -28.20 22.54 -19.30
C VAL A 3 -27.35 23.71 -18.84
N LYS A 4 -27.66 24.24 -17.66
CA LYS A 4 -26.92 25.30 -16.98
C LYS A 4 -25.90 24.60 -16.08
N MET A 5 -24.62 24.56 -16.46
CA MET A 5 -23.56 24.22 -15.51
C MET A 5 -23.41 25.39 -14.54
N SER A 6 -23.52 25.13 -13.25
CA SER A 6 -23.10 26.03 -12.19
C SER A 6 -21.60 25.81 -11.96
N ASP A 7 -20.78 26.78 -12.37
CA ASP A 7 -19.38 26.87 -11.95
C ASP A 7 -19.34 27.24 -10.47
N GLU A 8 -19.10 26.27 -9.60
CA GLU A 8 -18.70 26.54 -8.22
C GLU A 8 -17.25 27.03 -8.24
N HIS A 9 -17.09 28.34 -8.14
CA HIS A 9 -15.77 28.96 -8.00
C HIS A 9 -15.24 28.74 -6.58
N ILE A 10 -14.22 27.88 -6.44
CA ILE A 10 -13.46 27.76 -5.20
C ILE A 10 -12.65 29.03 -5.01
N LEU A 11 -13.02 29.83 -4.00
CA LEU A 11 -12.35 31.09 -3.68
C LEU A 11 -11.09 30.80 -2.86
N VAL A 12 -9.93 30.71 -3.52
CA VAL A 12 -8.65 30.50 -2.84
C VAL A 12 -7.97 31.84 -2.57
N ARG A 13 -7.54 32.08 -1.32
CA ARG A 13 -6.79 33.29 -0.94
C ARG A 13 -5.30 33.00 -0.84
N ALA A 14 -4.51 33.68 -1.65
CA ALA A 14 -3.05 33.67 -1.53
C ALA A 14 -2.65 34.41 -0.24
N VAL A 15 -1.85 33.76 0.60
CA VAL A 15 -1.42 34.25 1.91
C VAL A 15 -0.01 34.82 1.82
N GLN A 16 0.90 34.12 1.14
CA GLN A 16 2.30 34.51 1.11
C GLN A 16 3.00 34.01 -0.14
N LEU A 17 3.92 34.83 -0.67
CA LEU A 17 4.93 34.40 -1.62
C LEU A 17 6.25 34.19 -0.84
N GLY A 18 6.73 32.96 -0.76
CA GLY A 18 7.99 32.63 -0.11
C GLY A 18 9.20 33.14 -0.90
N GLU A 19 10.36 33.23 -0.24
CA GLU A 19 11.63 33.63 -0.88
C GLU A 19 12.09 32.66 -1.98
N ASN A 20 11.53 31.45 -1.99
CA ASN A 20 11.65 30.44 -3.04
C ASN A 20 10.67 30.62 -4.21
N PHE A 21 9.92 31.73 -4.25
CA PHE A 21 8.84 32.01 -5.22
C PHE A 21 7.65 31.04 -5.15
N CYS A 22 7.48 30.31 -4.05
CA CYS A 22 6.29 29.47 -3.84
C CYS A 22 5.12 30.32 -3.30
N LEU A 23 3.93 30.16 -3.88
CA LEU A 23 2.68 30.74 -3.38
C LEU A 23 2.03 29.79 -2.36
N TYR A 24 1.79 30.31 -1.15
CA TYR A 24 1.08 29.63 -0.06
C TYR A 24 -0.34 30.18 0.01
N PHE A 25 -1.33 29.28 0.13
CA PHE A 25 -2.76 29.63 0.17
C PHE A 25 -3.36 29.24 1.54
N GLU A 26 -4.29 30.04 2.06
CA GLU A 26 -5.02 29.74 3.31
C GLU A 26 -6.18 28.80 2.98
N GLY A 27 -6.31 27.70 3.74
CA GLY A 27 -7.44 26.77 3.61
C GLY A 27 -7.27 25.67 2.57
N LEU A 28 -6.04 25.35 2.15
CA LEU A 28 -5.70 24.19 1.32
C LEU A 28 -4.63 23.30 1.98
N GLU A 29 -4.84 22.91 3.25
CA GLU A 29 -4.28 21.65 3.75
C GLU A 29 -5.28 20.56 3.36
N CYS A 30 -5.08 19.98 2.18
CA CYS A 30 -5.74 18.73 1.83
C CYS A 30 -4.75 17.60 2.15
N ASP A 31 -4.68 17.30 3.44
CA ASP A 31 -3.87 16.27 4.11
C ASP A 31 -4.53 14.89 3.92
N ALA A 32 -4.87 14.59 2.67
CA ALA A 32 -5.55 13.36 2.29
C ALA A 32 -4.84 12.73 1.10
N PHE A 33 -4.64 11.41 1.17
CA PHE A 33 -4.08 10.65 0.07
C PHE A 33 -5.10 10.62 -1.08
N CYS A 34 -4.85 11.36 -2.16
CA CYS A 34 -5.68 11.32 -3.37
C CYS A 34 -5.22 10.22 -4.32
N LYS A 35 -6.11 9.30 -4.71
CA LYS A 35 -5.82 8.21 -5.64
C LYS A 35 -5.35 8.74 -7.00
N GLU A 36 -4.19 8.29 -7.47
CA GLU A 36 -3.60 8.67 -8.77
C GLU A 36 -3.87 7.62 -9.84
N LYS A 37 -3.53 6.36 -9.56
CA LYS A 37 -3.65 5.24 -10.51
C LYS A 37 -3.77 3.90 -9.80
N VAL A 38 -4.22 2.88 -10.54
CA VAL A 38 -4.26 1.49 -10.07
C VAL A 38 -3.43 0.63 -11.03
N LEU A 39 -2.54 -0.21 -10.47
CA LEU A 39 -1.77 -1.19 -11.23
C LEU A 39 -2.11 -2.61 -10.76
N HIS A 40 -2.40 -3.50 -11.70
CA HIS A 40 -2.60 -4.92 -11.40
C HIS A 40 -1.28 -5.68 -11.45
N ARG A 41 -0.89 -6.29 -10.33
CA ARG A 41 0.41 -6.95 -10.15
C ARG A 41 0.29 -8.20 -9.30
N VAL A 42 1.37 -8.97 -9.29
CA VAL A 42 1.51 -10.19 -8.51
C VAL A 42 2.72 -10.00 -7.60
N LEU A 43 2.55 -10.21 -6.31
CA LEU A 43 3.62 -9.93 -5.36
C LEU A 43 4.45 -11.21 -5.18
N ARG A 44 5.78 -11.11 -5.35
CA ARG A 44 6.69 -12.23 -5.10
C ARG A 44 7.78 -11.88 -4.11
N ASN A 45 8.12 -12.82 -3.24
CA ASN A 45 9.26 -12.68 -2.34
C ASN A 45 10.61 -12.92 -3.07
N VAL A 46 11.73 -12.77 -2.36
CA VAL A 46 13.09 -13.05 -2.86
C VAL A 46 13.28 -14.46 -3.45
N LYS A 47 12.47 -15.44 -3.03
CA LYS A 47 12.49 -16.81 -3.54
C LYS A 47 11.59 -17.01 -4.77
N SER A 48 11.06 -15.92 -5.35
CA SER A 48 10.09 -15.95 -6.46
C SER A 48 8.75 -16.61 -6.14
N GLN A 49 8.42 -16.78 -4.86
CA GLN A 49 7.16 -17.37 -4.41
C GLN A 49 6.07 -16.32 -4.44
N LEU A 50 4.85 -16.71 -4.81
CA LEU A 50 3.72 -15.82 -5.04
C LEU A 50 2.94 -15.60 -3.75
N LEU A 51 2.59 -14.35 -3.43
CA LEU A 51 1.67 -14.06 -2.35
C LEU A 51 0.24 -14.50 -2.72
N VAL A 52 -0.34 -15.38 -1.93
CA VAL A 52 -1.70 -15.91 -2.07
C VAL A 52 -2.52 -15.54 -0.84
N VAL A 53 -3.70 -14.98 -1.07
CA VAL A 53 -4.66 -14.56 -0.02
C VAL A 53 -5.85 -15.51 0.01
N ARG A 54 -6.16 -16.02 1.20
CA ARG A 54 -7.34 -16.85 1.49
C ARG A 54 -8.08 -16.24 2.69
N PRO A 55 -9.01 -15.29 2.46
CA PRO A 55 -9.71 -14.58 3.53
C PRO A 55 -10.58 -15.49 4.40
N ASP A 56 -11.09 -16.59 3.83
CA ASP A 56 -11.85 -17.62 4.53
C ASP A 56 -11.05 -18.34 5.62
N LEU A 57 -9.74 -18.46 5.41
CA LEU A 57 -8.79 -19.01 6.38
C LEU A 57 -8.06 -17.92 7.17
N ASP A 58 -8.31 -16.64 6.87
CA ASP A 58 -7.57 -15.49 7.42
C ASP A 58 -6.04 -15.64 7.23
N VAL A 59 -5.66 -16.16 6.06
CA VAL A 59 -4.26 -16.45 5.71
C VAL A 59 -3.86 -15.65 4.47
N ALA A 60 -2.69 -15.01 4.54
CA ALA A 60 -1.94 -14.54 3.38
C ALA A 60 -0.51 -15.09 3.48
N ALA A 61 -0.07 -15.84 2.48
CA ALA A 61 1.23 -16.53 2.52
C ALA A 61 1.89 -16.60 1.14
N PHE A 62 3.21 -16.70 1.13
CA PHE A 62 4.01 -16.91 -0.08
C PHE A 62 4.12 -18.39 -0.42
N GLU A 63 3.73 -18.75 -1.65
CA GLU A 63 3.60 -20.12 -2.11
C GLU A 63 4.33 -20.36 -3.43
N ASP A 64 4.76 -21.60 -3.63
CA ASP A 64 5.32 -22.07 -4.89
C ASP A 64 4.15 -22.33 -5.86
N VAL A 65 3.83 -21.34 -6.69
CA VAL A 65 2.72 -21.37 -7.66
C VAL A 65 3.27 -21.35 -9.08
N THR A 66 2.84 -22.31 -9.90
CA THR A 66 3.19 -22.38 -11.32
C THR A 66 2.27 -21.50 -12.17
N ASP A 67 2.72 -21.11 -13.37
CA ASP A 67 1.91 -20.31 -14.31
C ASP A 67 0.57 -20.97 -14.67
N GLN A 68 0.48 -22.31 -14.62
CA GLN A 68 -0.75 -23.05 -14.87
C GLN A 68 -1.77 -22.94 -13.72
N GLU A 69 -1.29 -22.75 -12.50
CA GLU A 69 -2.10 -22.59 -11.30
C GLU A 69 -2.58 -21.15 -11.11
N MET A 70 -1.91 -20.19 -11.77
CA MET A 70 -2.30 -18.78 -11.77
C MET A 70 -3.64 -18.59 -12.49
N LYS A 71 -4.70 -18.36 -11.71
CA LYS A 71 -6.04 -18.08 -12.21
C LYS A 71 -6.50 -16.70 -11.75
N SER A 72 -7.29 -16.03 -12.59
CA SER A 72 -7.95 -14.80 -12.17
C SER A 72 -8.97 -15.10 -11.06
N GLY A 73 -9.07 -14.21 -10.06
CA GLY A 73 -10.04 -14.34 -8.97
C GLY A 73 -9.66 -15.33 -7.85
N THR A 74 -8.41 -15.83 -7.78
CA THR A 74 -7.95 -16.80 -6.77
C THR A 74 -7.04 -16.21 -5.70
N GLY A 75 -7.15 -14.92 -5.38
CA GLY A 75 -6.35 -14.32 -4.31
C GLY A 75 -4.87 -14.15 -4.64
N MET A 76 -4.53 -14.11 -5.94
CA MET A 76 -3.14 -13.97 -6.44
C MET A 76 -2.86 -12.62 -7.11
N HIS A 77 -3.87 -11.98 -7.70
CA HIS A 77 -3.73 -10.77 -8.50
C HIS A 77 -4.15 -9.55 -7.71
N PHE A 78 -3.19 -8.72 -7.33
CA PHE A 78 -3.41 -7.53 -6.52
C PHE A 78 -3.62 -6.30 -7.37
N SER A 79 -4.55 -5.45 -6.95
CA SER A 79 -4.64 -4.07 -7.37
C SER A 79 -3.82 -3.22 -6.40
N ILE A 80 -2.80 -2.54 -6.90
CA ILE A 80 -1.98 -1.60 -6.14
C ILE A 80 -2.47 -0.19 -6.46
N HIS A 81 -3.09 0.44 -5.46
CA HIS A 81 -3.65 1.78 -5.54
C HIS A 81 -2.55 2.76 -5.17
N TYR A 82 -2.11 3.58 -6.12
CA TYR A 82 -1.12 4.62 -5.89
C TYR A 82 -1.82 5.92 -5.51
N TYR A 83 -1.27 6.62 -4.53
CA TYR A 83 -1.79 7.89 -4.07
C TYR A 83 -0.75 8.99 -4.26
N LYS A 84 -1.23 10.22 -4.50
CA LYS A 84 -0.39 11.41 -4.51
C LYS A 84 0.21 11.62 -3.13
N THR A 85 1.43 12.13 -3.09
CA THR A 85 2.10 12.52 -1.84
C THR A 85 2.72 13.90 -2.00
N THR A 86 2.63 14.70 -0.94
CA THR A 86 3.35 15.96 -0.77
C THR A 86 4.72 15.75 -0.10
N THR A 87 5.01 14.53 0.37
CA THR A 87 6.23 14.13 1.11
C THR A 87 6.97 12.96 0.43
N PRO A 88 7.64 13.20 -0.72
CA PRO A 88 8.26 12.13 -1.51
C PRO A 88 9.36 11.34 -0.79
N SER A 89 10.00 11.92 0.22
CA SER A 89 11.07 11.29 1.00
C SER A 89 10.60 10.07 1.80
N ALA A 90 9.31 10.02 2.17
CA ALA A 90 8.73 8.89 2.88
C ALA A 90 8.54 7.66 1.97
N GLY A 91 8.63 7.81 0.65
CA GLY A 91 8.29 6.78 -0.34
C GLY A 91 6.93 7.02 -0.99
N MET A 92 6.56 6.15 -1.94
CA MET A 92 5.31 6.30 -2.69
C MET A 92 4.15 5.65 -1.90
N PRO A 93 3.11 6.39 -1.48
CA PRO A 93 2.00 5.80 -0.73
C PRO A 93 1.18 4.89 -1.63
N VAL A 94 0.93 3.69 -1.13
CA VAL A 94 0.13 2.67 -1.81
C VAL A 94 -0.81 1.97 -0.84
N ALA A 95 -1.96 1.52 -1.36
CA ALA A 95 -2.83 0.55 -0.71
C ALA A 95 -2.99 -0.68 -1.62
N PHE A 96 -3.32 -1.82 -1.02
CA PHE A 96 -3.51 -3.07 -1.74
C PHE A 96 -4.96 -3.52 -1.63
N SER A 97 -5.53 -3.94 -2.76
CA SER A 97 -6.76 -4.71 -2.79
C SER A 97 -6.63 -5.93 -3.68
N ILE A 98 -7.55 -6.86 -3.52
CA ILE A 98 -7.61 -8.10 -4.26
C ILE A 98 -9.05 -8.52 -4.47
N GLN A 99 -9.35 -8.99 -5.68
CA GLN A 99 -10.63 -9.59 -5.99
C GLN A 99 -10.54 -11.11 -5.90
N ILE A 100 -11.42 -11.71 -5.11
CA ILE A 100 -11.51 -13.15 -4.90
C ILE A 100 -12.95 -13.55 -5.17
N GLN A 101 -13.16 -14.34 -6.22
CA GLN A 101 -14.50 -14.58 -6.78
C GLN A 101 -15.22 -13.24 -7.06
N ASP A 102 -16.42 -13.04 -6.49
CA ASP A 102 -17.24 -11.83 -6.66
C ASP A 102 -17.07 -10.82 -5.52
N LYS A 103 -16.02 -10.97 -4.69
CA LYS A 103 -15.77 -10.12 -3.52
C LYS A 103 -14.44 -9.39 -3.62
N SER A 104 -14.44 -8.12 -3.22
CA SER A 104 -13.23 -7.33 -3.01
C SER A 104 -12.77 -7.43 -1.56
N TYR A 105 -11.45 -7.46 -1.40
CA TYR A 105 -10.79 -7.38 -0.11
C TYR A 105 -9.67 -6.33 -0.17
N TYR A 106 -9.46 -5.57 0.89
CA TYR A 106 -8.32 -4.68 1.02
C TYR A 106 -7.40 -5.09 2.15
N MET A 107 -6.11 -4.84 1.98
CA MET A 107 -5.11 -5.05 3.01
C MET A 107 -5.16 -3.91 4.03
N CYS A 108 -5.23 -4.26 5.31
CA CYS A 108 -5.13 -3.31 6.41
C CYS A 108 -4.28 -3.89 7.55
N CYS A 109 -3.85 -3.01 8.45
CA CYS A 109 -3.12 -3.40 9.65
C CYS A 109 -4.00 -3.16 10.87
N GLU A 110 -4.08 -4.13 11.77
CA GLU A 110 -4.92 -4.05 12.97
C GLU A 110 -4.12 -4.41 14.21
N LYS A 111 -4.42 -3.74 15.34
CA LYS A 111 -3.81 -4.08 16.63
C LYS A 111 -4.61 -5.19 17.29
N GLU A 112 -3.94 -6.30 17.57
CA GLU A 112 -4.49 -7.45 18.27
C GLU A 112 -3.50 -7.89 19.35
N HIS A 113 -3.96 -7.97 20.61
CA HIS A 113 -3.11 -8.35 21.76
C HIS A 113 -1.77 -7.59 21.86
N GLY A 114 -1.76 -6.31 21.48
CA GLY A 114 -0.57 -5.45 21.52
C GLY A 114 0.40 -5.63 20.35
N LYS A 115 0.05 -6.45 19.34
CA LYS A 115 0.81 -6.63 18.11
C LYS A 115 0.03 -6.09 16.92
N THR A 116 0.71 -5.46 15.97
CA THR A 116 0.10 -5.04 14.70
C THR A 116 0.15 -6.21 13.71
N ILE A 117 -0.99 -6.61 13.16
CA ILE A 117 -1.15 -7.77 12.29
C ILE A 117 -1.72 -7.33 10.94
N VAL A 118 -1.25 -7.94 9.84
CA VAL A 118 -1.81 -7.73 8.50
C VAL A 118 -3.12 -8.52 8.37
N ARG A 119 -4.18 -7.85 7.88
CA ARG A 119 -5.51 -8.42 7.65
C ARG A 119 -5.99 -8.09 6.25
N PHE A 120 -6.92 -8.93 5.75
CA PHE A 120 -7.66 -8.67 4.53
C PHE A 120 -9.14 -8.55 4.86
N ARG A 121 -9.69 -7.34 4.74
CA ARG A 121 -11.10 -7.04 5.07
C ARG A 121 -11.92 -6.96 3.80
N GLU A 122 -13.11 -7.57 3.83
CA GLU A 122 -14.07 -7.49 2.74
C GLU A 122 -14.53 -6.04 2.54
N GLY A 123 -14.48 -5.56 1.30
CA GLY A 123 -14.80 -4.19 0.93
C GLY A 123 -13.82 -3.59 -0.08
N GLU A 124 -14.07 -2.34 -0.44
CA GLU A 124 -13.21 -1.56 -1.31
C GLU A 124 -12.20 -0.75 -0.50
N VAL A 125 -11.06 -0.43 -1.11
CA VAL A 125 -10.13 0.55 -0.54
C VAL A 125 -10.84 1.91 -0.53
N PRO A 126 -10.85 2.66 0.59
CA PRO A 126 -11.47 3.97 0.64
C PRO A 126 -10.93 4.90 -0.47
N GLU A 127 -11.83 5.65 -1.10
CA GLU A 127 -11.45 6.60 -2.17
C GLU A 127 -10.68 7.79 -1.59
N GLU A 128 -11.09 8.24 -0.41
CA GLU A 128 -10.41 9.26 0.39
C GLU A 128 -9.85 8.58 1.63
N ILE A 129 -8.53 8.68 1.80
CA ILE A 129 -7.83 8.11 2.94
C ILE A 129 -7.22 9.26 3.73
N PRO A 130 -7.56 9.42 5.03
CA PRO A 130 -6.92 10.42 5.88
C PRO A 130 -5.42 10.13 5.99
N ASP A 131 -4.63 11.17 6.27
CA ASP A 131 -3.16 11.07 6.41
C ASP A 131 -2.71 9.96 7.37
N GLU A 132 -3.46 9.73 8.44
CA GLU A 132 -3.27 8.56 9.30
C GLU A 132 -4.21 7.43 8.88
N SER A 133 -3.67 6.41 8.22
CA SER A 133 -4.46 5.27 7.78
C SER A 133 -3.77 3.93 7.92
N ASN A 134 -4.51 2.97 8.45
CA ASN A 134 -4.02 1.62 8.62
C ASN A 134 -3.97 0.78 7.33
N VAL A 135 -4.33 1.36 6.17
CA VAL A 135 -4.27 0.70 4.86
C VAL A 135 -3.10 1.19 3.98
N ILE A 136 -2.42 2.28 4.37
CA ILE A 136 -1.35 2.88 3.58
C ILE A 136 0.01 2.30 3.94
N PHE A 137 0.76 1.98 2.89
CA PHE A 137 2.16 1.61 2.95
C PHE A 137 2.99 2.54 2.05
N PHE A 138 4.19 2.88 2.48
CA PHE A 138 5.15 3.57 1.63
C PHE A 138 5.99 2.55 0.85
N LYS A 139 5.76 2.50 -0.47
CA LYS A 139 6.58 1.75 -1.41
C LYS A 139 7.92 2.44 -1.60
N LYS A 140 8.99 1.73 -1.25
CA LYS A 140 10.39 2.15 -1.39
C LYS A 140 11.15 1.14 -2.24
N THR A 141 12.23 1.56 -2.89
CA THR A 141 13.19 0.60 -3.48
C THR A 141 13.85 -0.20 -2.35
N PHE A 142 13.98 -1.51 -2.52
CA PHE A 142 14.54 -2.39 -1.49
C PHE A 142 16.01 -2.04 -1.20
N THR A 143 16.81 -1.94 -2.26
CA THR A 143 18.20 -1.46 -2.23
C THR A 143 18.42 -0.44 -3.34
N SER A 144 19.47 0.38 -3.22
CA SER A 144 19.87 1.32 -4.27
C SER A 144 20.38 0.65 -5.56
N PHE A 145 20.67 -0.66 -5.49
CA PHE A 145 21.26 -1.43 -6.59
C PHE A 145 20.22 -2.11 -7.50
N SER A 146 18.96 -2.20 -7.07
CA SER A 146 17.88 -2.83 -7.84
C SER A 146 16.65 -1.95 -7.91
N SER A 147 16.24 -1.60 -9.14
CA SER A 147 14.99 -0.88 -9.41
C SER A 147 13.76 -1.78 -9.48
N ARG A 148 13.95 -3.11 -9.34
CA ARG A 148 12.89 -4.12 -9.52
C ARG A 148 12.41 -4.75 -8.20
N ALA A 149 13.14 -4.51 -7.12
CA ALA A 149 12.82 -5.01 -5.79
C ALA A 149 12.38 -3.85 -4.90
N PHE A 150 11.33 -4.08 -4.11
CA PHE A 150 10.70 -3.07 -3.27
C PHE A 150 10.56 -3.55 -1.84
N LYS A 151 10.43 -2.60 -0.92
CA LYS A 151 9.93 -2.80 0.44
C LYS A 151 8.77 -1.86 0.70
N PHE A 152 7.88 -2.26 1.60
CA PHE A 152 6.65 -1.53 1.89
C PHE A 152 6.59 -1.25 3.38
N GLU A 153 6.76 0.01 3.75
CA GLU A 153 6.74 0.45 5.14
C GLU A 153 5.33 0.84 5.55
N TYR A 154 4.88 0.40 6.72
CA TYR A 154 3.58 0.76 7.26
C TYR A 154 3.55 2.24 7.65
N SER A 155 2.57 2.98 7.13
CA SER A 155 2.52 4.45 7.27
C SER A 155 2.40 4.95 8.71
N LEU A 156 1.68 4.21 9.58
CA LEU A 156 1.47 4.60 10.97
C LEU A 156 2.64 4.21 11.90
N GLU A 157 3.64 3.48 11.41
CA GLU A 157 4.74 3.05 12.26
C GLU A 157 6.07 2.95 11.52
N GLN A 158 6.90 3.99 11.67
CA GLN A 158 8.24 4.06 11.07
C GLN A 158 9.08 2.84 11.41
N GLY A 159 9.76 2.27 10.42
CA GLY A 159 10.60 1.08 10.55
C GLY A 159 9.82 -0.24 10.61
N MET A 160 8.49 -0.23 10.47
CA MET A 160 7.67 -1.44 10.39
C MET A 160 7.36 -1.76 8.93
N PHE A 161 7.76 -2.92 8.44
CA PHE A 161 7.65 -3.27 7.03
C PHE A 161 6.84 -4.54 6.79
N LEU A 162 6.20 -4.63 5.63
CA LEU A 162 5.71 -5.92 5.13
C LEU A 162 6.90 -6.86 4.93
N ALA A 163 6.78 -8.07 5.48
CA ALA A 163 7.76 -9.13 5.37
C ALA A 163 7.08 -10.50 5.34
N PHE A 164 7.85 -11.58 5.27
CA PHE A 164 7.34 -12.92 5.52
C PHE A 164 8.09 -13.63 6.65
N GLU A 165 7.40 -14.57 7.29
CA GLU A 165 7.96 -15.45 8.30
C GLU A 165 7.52 -16.89 8.06
N ASP A 166 8.42 -17.84 8.31
CA ASP A 166 8.10 -19.27 8.23
C ASP A 166 7.31 -19.69 9.49
N GLU A 167 6.02 -20.01 9.32
CA GLU A 167 5.13 -20.54 10.34
C GLU A 167 4.73 -21.98 9.95
N GLY A 168 5.54 -22.95 10.41
CA GLY A 168 5.39 -24.35 10.02
C GLY A 168 5.70 -24.56 8.54
N TYR A 169 4.68 -24.87 7.73
CA TYR A 169 4.81 -25.03 6.28
C TYR A 169 4.39 -23.76 5.50
N LEU A 170 3.87 -22.74 6.19
CA LEU A 170 3.40 -21.50 5.58
C LEU A 170 4.51 -20.44 5.65
N ARG A 171 4.67 -19.65 4.60
CA ARG A 171 5.48 -18.42 4.63
C ARG A 171 4.56 -17.22 4.75
N LYS A 172 4.11 -16.94 5.96
CA LYS A 172 3.02 -15.99 6.21
C LYS A 172 3.48 -14.56 5.99
N LEU A 173 2.62 -13.74 5.38
CA LEU A 173 2.81 -12.29 5.30
C LEU A 173 2.62 -11.67 6.70
N ILE A 174 3.58 -10.87 7.14
CA ILE A 174 3.59 -10.24 8.46
C ILE A 174 4.04 -8.78 8.38
N LEU A 175 3.94 -8.07 9.50
CA LEU A 175 4.69 -6.85 9.76
C LEU A 175 5.92 -7.16 10.61
N LYS A 176 7.08 -6.66 10.18
CA LYS A 176 8.35 -6.81 10.89
C LYS A 176 8.94 -5.45 11.20
N LYS A 177 9.29 -5.23 12.48
CA LYS A 177 9.95 -4.01 12.94
C LYS A 177 11.47 -4.15 12.81
N LEU A 178 12.10 -3.25 12.09
CA LEU A 178 13.55 -3.11 12.08
C LEU A 178 14.01 -2.18 13.19
N SER A 179 15.17 -2.49 13.75
CA SER A 179 15.76 -1.71 14.84
C SER A 179 16.61 -0.54 14.33
N ARG A 180 17.07 -0.62 13.08
CA ARG A 180 17.82 0.44 12.39
C ARG A 180 17.32 0.61 10.96
N GLU A 181 17.40 1.84 10.44
CA GLU A 181 16.92 2.14 9.08
C GLU A 181 17.79 1.56 7.97
N ASP A 182 19.09 1.35 8.24
CA ASP A 182 20.08 0.79 7.31
C ASP A 182 20.13 -0.75 7.32
N GLU A 183 19.37 -1.38 8.21
CA GLU A 183 19.25 -2.83 8.28
C GLU A 183 18.55 -3.37 7.03
N VAL A 184 19.19 -4.33 6.35
CA VAL A 184 18.64 -5.00 5.17
C VAL A 184 18.19 -6.39 5.59
N ASP A 185 16.90 -6.64 5.44
CA ASP A 185 16.29 -7.94 5.69
C ASP A 185 15.60 -8.43 4.41
N GLU A 186 16.14 -9.51 3.84
CA GLU A 186 15.65 -10.11 2.59
C GLU A 186 14.19 -10.59 2.70
N THR A 187 13.67 -10.82 3.91
CA THR A 187 12.26 -11.18 4.12
C THR A 187 11.29 -10.07 3.72
N MET A 188 11.78 -8.82 3.61
CA MET A 188 11.02 -7.65 3.18
C MET A 188 11.12 -7.39 1.68
N GLU A 189 11.95 -8.16 0.95
CA GLU A 189 12.12 -7.99 -0.48
C GLU A 189 10.90 -8.52 -1.23
N ILE A 190 10.19 -7.61 -1.89
CA ILE A 190 9.02 -7.93 -2.70
C ILE A 190 9.19 -7.37 -4.12
N SER A 191 9.02 -8.23 -5.12
CA SER A 191 8.92 -7.87 -6.53
C SER A 191 7.44 -7.82 -6.98
N LEU A 192 7.16 -6.98 -7.97
CA LEU A 192 5.81 -6.68 -8.50
C LEU A 192 5.61 -7.18 -9.93
#